data_AF-A0A5C6VAJ1-F1
#
_entry.id   AF-A0A5C6VAJ1-F1
#
_cell.length_a   1.000
_cell.length_b   1.000
_cell.length_c   1.000
_cell.angle_alpha   90.00
_cell.angle_beta   90.00
_cell.angle_gamma   90.00
#
_symmetry.space_group_name_H-M   'P 1'
#
loop_
_entity.id
_entity.type
_entity.pdbx_description
1 polymer ?
#
loop_
_entity_poly.entity_id
_entity_poly.type
_entity_poly.pdbx_seq_one_letter_code
_entity_poly.pdbx_strand_id
1 'polypeptide(L)'
;MYKKATAVELQFSPDRLNDGAGDPFWIDLNHNEAVELHRALQRYLDTSAAERPAPFVVSLDQGNSADVPQPTGSNGAAQTPASADDFKQWVCVICGWVYDEAAGLPEEGLAPGTRWADVPDGWRCPLCDVGKEDFALVEF
;
A
#
# COMPACT_ATOMS: atom_id res chain seq x y z
N MET A 1 -17.90 19.05 8.21
CA MET A 1 -18.44 20.37 7.84
C MET A 1 -18.59 20.36 6.32
N TYR A 2 -19.80 20.21 5.80
CA TYR A 2 -20.01 20.06 4.34
C TYR A 2 -19.70 21.37 3.62
N LYS A 3 -18.82 21.33 2.62
CA LYS A 3 -18.57 22.49 1.75
C LYS A 3 -19.69 22.62 0.73
N LYS A 4 -20.25 23.82 0.60
CA LYS A 4 -21.28 24.11 -0.41
C LYS A 4 -20.66 23.87 -1.80
N ALA A 5 -21.38 23.17 -2.68
CA ALA A 5 -20.96 22.80 -4.04
C ALA A 5 -19.91 21.66 -4.15
N THR A 6 -19.71 20.83 -3.14
CA THR A 6 -18.94 19.58 -3.29
C THR A 6 -19.65 18.62 -4.23
N ALA A 7 -18.99 18.25 -5.33
CA ALA A 7 -19.49 17.27 -6.30
C ALA A 7 -19.22 15.82 -5.85
N VAL A 8 -18.03 15.57 -5.29
CA VAL A 8 -17.57 14.23 -4.88
C VAL A 8 -16.89 14.34 -3.51
N GLU A 9 -17.16 13.38 -2.63
CA GLU A 9 -16.46 13.20 -1.36
C GLU A 9 -15.80 11.82 -1.35
N LEU A 10 -14.52 11.77 -0.98
CA LEU A 10 -13.82 10.52 -0.70
C LEU A 10 -13.83 10.29 0.80
N GLN A 11 -14.34 9.14 1.22
CA GLN A 11 -14.33 8.71 2.62
C GLN A 11 -13.33 7.57 2.79
N PHE A 12 -12.50 7.66 3.82
CA PHE A 12 -11.50 6.66 4.17
C PHE A 12 -11.21 6.72 5.67
N SER A 13 -10.71 5.62 6.22
CA SER A 13 -10.27 5.54 7.61
C SER A 13 -9.07 6.46 7.86
N PRO A 14 -8.93 7.10 9.05
CA PRO A 14 -7.79 7.95 9.38
C PRO A 14 -6.43 7.25 9.21
N ASP A 15 -6.37 5.94 9.43
CA ASP A 15 -5.15 5.15 9.29
C ASP A 15 -4.60 5.10 7.85
N ARG A 16 -5.39 5.50 6.85
CA ARG A 16 -4.94 5.63 5.45
C ARG A 16 -4.31 7.00 5.15
N LEU A 17 -4.39 7.95 6.09
CA LEU A 17 -3.85 9.29 5.93
C LEU A 17 -2.33 9.25 6.06
N ASN A 18 -1.63 9.76 5.06
CA ASN A 18 -0.21 10.03 5.14
C ASN A 18 -0.01 11.49 5.55
N ASP A 19 0.48 11.71 6.78
CA ASP A 19 0.65 13.03 7.40
C ASP A 19 2.05 13.28 8.01
N GLY A 20 3.00 12.39 7.75
CA GLY A 20 4.23 12.24 8.55
C GLY A 20 5.42 13.18 8.26
N ALA A 21 5.38 14.07 7.26
CA ALA A 21 6.60 14.75 6.79
C ALA A 21 6.50 16.27 6.54
N GLY A 22 5.39 16.91 6.92
CA GLY A 22 5.18 18.34 6.62
C GLY A 22 4.77 18.63 5.17
N ASP A 23 4.58 17.58 4.37
CA ASP A 23 3.94 17.62 3.07
C ASP A 23 2.38 17.66 3.23
N PRO A 24 1.62 18.08 2.19
CA PRO A 24 0.15 18.08 2.25
C PRO A 24 -0.42 16.69 2.55
N PHE A 25 -1.57 16.55 3.19
CA PHE A 25 -2.12 15.21 3.47
C PHE A 25 -2.53 14.45 2.19
N TRP A 26 -2.09 13.20 2.02
CA TRP A 26 -2.57 12.30 0.94
C TRP A 26 -2.95 10.91 1.46
N ILE A 27 -3.47 10.07 0.57
CA ILE A 27 -3.74 8.66 0.79
C ILE A 27 -3.15 7.87 -0.37
N ASP A 28 -2.64 6.68 -0.10
CA ASP A 28 -2.18 5.78 -1.15
C ASP A 28 -3.35 4.91 -1.64
N LEU A 29 -3.42 4.68 -2.95
CA LEU A 29 -4.34 3.74 -3.57
C LEU A 29 -3.52 2.66 -4.27
N ASN A 30 -3.83 1.40 -4.00
CA ASN A 30 -3.30 0.32 -4.81
C ASN A 30 -3.93 0.32 -6.21
N HIS A 31 -3.38 -0.49 -7.13
CA HIS A 31 -3.86 -0.53 -8.51
C HIS A 31 -5.36 -0.83 -8.62
N ASN A 32 -5.89 -1.75 -7.82
CA ASN A 32 -7.30 -2.11 -7.87
C ASN A 32 -8.20 -1.00 -7.33
N GLU A 33 -7.83 -0.39 -6.20
CA GLU A 33 -8.55 0.76 -5.63
C GLU A 33 -8.59 1.95 -6.61
N ALA A 34 -7.47 2.22 -7.30
CA ALA A 34 -7.40 3.26 -8.32
C ALA A 34 -8.35 2.96 -9.51
N VAL A 35 -8.39 1.72 -9.97
CA VAL A 35 -9.30 1.27 -11.04
C VAL A 35 -10.77 1.38 -10.60
N GLU A 36 -11.09 1.00 -9.37
CA GLU A 36 -12.44 1.08 -8.82
C GLU A 36 -12.92 2.52 -8.66
N LEU A 37 -12.07 3.39 -8.10
CA LEU A 37 -12.34 4.82 -8.01
C LEU A 37 -12.56 5.41 -9.40
N HIS A 38 -11.71 5.11 -10.37
CA HIS A 38 -11.88 5.57 -11.74
C HIS A 38 -13.23 5.16 -12.34
N ARG A 39 -13.62 3.88 -12.20
CA ARG A 39 -14.93 3.39 -12.66
C ARG A 39 -16.10 4.07 -11.94
N ALA A 40 -15.98 4.34 -10.64
CA ALA A 40 -17.01 5.04 -9.88
C ALA A 40 -17.20 6.49 -10.38
N LEU A 41 -16.09 7.20 -10.61
CA LEU A 41 -16.11 8.56 -11.13
C LEU A 41 -16.67 8.64 -12.56
N GLN A 42 -16.32 7.68 -13.42
CA GLN A 42 -16.88 7.61 -14.77
C GLN A 42 -18.41 7.48 -14.74
N ARG A 43 -18.94 6.53 -13.95
CA ARG A 43 -20.40 6.37 -13.79
C ARG A 43 -21.09 7.64 -13.29
N TYR A 44 -20.46 8.36 -12.36
CA TYR A 44 -20.97 9.62 -11.84
C TYR A 44 -21.02 10.71 -12.92
N LEU A 45 -19.98 10.82 -13.74
CA LEU A 45 -19.91 11.80 -14.82
C LEU A 45 -20.87 11.47 -15.97
N ASP A 46 -21.09 10.19 -16.24
CA ASP A 46 -22.05 9.71 -17.25
C ASP A 46 -23.51 9.95 -16.83
N THR A 47 -23.77 10.12 -15.53
CA THR A 47 -25.11 10.46 -15.02
C THR A 47 -25.49 11.88 -15.46
N SER A 48 -26.74 12.04 -15.92
CA SER A 48 -27.29 13.32 -16.35
C SER A 48 -27.16 14.36 -15.23
N ALA A 49 -26.91 15.63 -15.58
CA ALA A 49 -26.74 16.68 -14.57
C ALA A 49 -27.97 16.88 -13.68
N ALA A 50 -29.16 16.50 -14.15
CA ALA A 50 -30.42 16.58 -13.41
C ALA A 50 -30.58 15.49 -12.34
N GLU A 51 -29.90 14.34 -12.51
CA GLU A 51 -30.00 13.17 -11.62
C GLU A 51 -28.74 12.95 -10.78
N ARG A 52 -27.77 13.86 -10.89
CA ARG A 52 -26.47 13.72 -10.27
C ARG A 52 -26.56 13.96 -8.75
N PRO A 53 -26.26 12.96 -7.90
CA PRO A 53 -26.26 13.16 -6.46
C PRO A 53 -25.09 14.06 -6.05
N ALA A 54 -25.34 15.07 -5.19
CA ALA A 54 -24.29 15.95 -4.68
C ALA A 54 -24.38 16.09 -3.14
N PRO A 55 -23.34 15.68 -2.38
CA PRO A 55 -22.10 15.07 -2.86
C PRO A 55 -22.27 13.59 -3.23
N PHE A 56 -21.59 13.13 -4.28
CA PHE A 56 -21.38 11.71 -4.54
C PHE A 56 -20.26 11.20 -3.65
N VAL A 57 -20.59 10.35 -2.69
CA VAL A 57 -19.61 9.81 -1.73
C VAL A 57 -19.04 8.50 -2.25
N VAL A 58 -17.72 8.41 -2.32
CA VAL A 58 -16.98 7.17 -2.60
C VAL A 58 -16.23 6.77 -1.34
N SER A 59 -16.58 5.63 -0.75
CA SER A 59 -15.85 5.04 0.38
C SER A 59 -14.73 4.14 -0.13
N LEU A 60 -13.51 4.39 0.30
CA LEU A 60 -12.31 3.65 -0.12
C LEU A 60 -12.01 2.46 0.81
N ASP A 61 -12.66 2.36 1.97
CA ASP A 61 -12.49 1.23 2.91
C ASP A 61 -13.23 -0.05 2.46
N GLN A 62 -14.12 0.03 1.48
CA GLN A 62 -15.02 -1.08 1.09
C GLN A 62 -14.34 -2.16 0.22
N GLY A 63 -13.06 -1.97 -0.15
CA GLY A 63 -12.24 -2.99 -0.81
C GLY A 63 -11.78 -4.14 0.09
N ASN A 64 -12.08 -4.08 1.40
CA ASN A 64 -11.76 -5.17 2.34
C ASN A 64 -12.93 -6.14 2.58
N SER A 65 -13.78 -6.36 1.57
CA SER A 65 -14.81 -7.39 1.58
C SER A 65 -14.87 -8.12 0.22
N ALA A 66 -13.74 -8.69 -0.18
CA ALA A 66 -13.74 -9.84 -1.07
C ALA A 66 -13.59 -11.11 -0.21
N ASP A 67 -14.63 -11.91 -0.18
CA ASP A 67 -14.56 -13.36 -0.37
C ASP A 67 -13.19 -13.97 -0.02
N VAL A 68 -13.06 -14.49 1.19
CA VAL A 68 -12.06 -15.51 1.50
C VAL A 68 -12.68 -16.82 1.03
N PRO A 69 -12.20 -17.47 -0.04
CA PRO A 69 -12.49 -18.88 -0.24
C PRO A 69 -11.76 -19.60 0.89
N GLN A 70 -12.54 -20.09 1.85
CA GLN A 70 -12.06 -20.98 2.89
C GLN A 70 -11.30 -22.14 2.22
N PRO A 71 -9.99 -22.34 2.44
CA PRO A 71 -9.30 -23.47 1.86
C PRO A 71 -9.76 -24.73 2.60
N THR A 72 -10.72 -25.44 2.02
CA THR A 72 -10.99 -26.83 2.35
C THR A 72 -9.91 -27.68 1.71
N GLY A 73 -8.87 -28.05 2.46
CA GLY A 73 -7.82 -28.92 1.96
C GLY A 73 -6.65 -29.05 2.91
N SER A 74 -6.69 -30.11 3.72
CA SER A 74 -5.75 -30.46 4.77
C SER A 74 -4.35 -30.86 4.31
N ASN A 75 -3.39 -30.51 5.18
CA ASN A 75 -2.11 -31.16 5.52
C ASN A 75 -0.83 -30.80 4.75
N GLY A 76 0.02 -30.03 5.45
CA GLY A 76 1.46 -29.96 5.27
C GLY A 76 2.10 -28.93 6.20
N ALA A 77 2.57 -29.40 7.36
CA ALA A 77 3.43 -28.77 8.39
C ALA A 77 4.32 -27.58 7.91
N ALA A 78 4.66 -26.54 8.68
CA ALA A 78 4.55 -26.16 10.09
C ALA A 78 4.74 -24.63 10.16
N GLN A 79 3.83 -23.89 10.81
CA GLN A 79 4.07 -23.19 12.08
C GLN A 79 5.37 -22.33 12.15
N THR A 80 5.18 -21.01 12.00
CA THR A 80 5.85 -19.90 12.73
C THR A 80 6.24 -20.35 14.15
N PRO A 81 7.42 -19.98 14.72
CA PRO A 81 7.72 -18.58 14.99
C PRO A 81 9.20 -18.14 15.02
N ALA A 82 9.44 -16.93 14.52
CA ALA A 82 10.41 -16.01 15.10
C ALA A 82 9.74 -14.63 15.13
N SER A 83 9.74 -14.01 16.30
CA SER A 83 8.92 -12.86 16.68
C SER A 83 9.00 -11.71 15.66
N ALA A 84 7.83 -11.30 15.16
CA ALA A 84 7.64 -10.21 14.22
C ALA A 84 7.84 -8.81 14.83
N ASP A 85 8.41 -8.72 16.04
CA ASP A 85 8.42 -7.49 16.85
C ASP A 85 9.63 -6.57 16.58
N ASP A 86 10.47 -6.83 15.58
CA ASP A 86 11.60 -5.91 15.31
C ASP A 86 12.12 -5.95 13.86
N PHE A 87 11.34 -6.42 12.88
CA PHE A 87 11.74 -6.34 11.46
C PHE A 87 11.62 -4.91 10.95
N LYS A 88 12.66 -4.47 10.24
CA LYS A 88 12.77 -3.10 9.74
C LYS A 88 12.40 -3.06 8.26
N GLN A 89 11.94 -1.89 7.82
CA GLN A 89 11.71 -1.60 6.42
C GLN A 89 12.70 -0.52 5.95
N TRP A 90 13.19 -0.65 4.73
CA TRP A 90 14.19 0.26 4.16
C TRP A 90 13.70 0.80 2.84
N VAL A 91 13.65 2.12 2.68
CA VAL A 91 13.19 2.78 1.47
C VAL A 91 14.36 3.31 0.66
N CYS A 92 14.40 2.99 -0.62
CA CYS A 92 15.32 3.61 -1.57
C CYS A 92 14.96 5.09 -1.71
N VAL A 93 15.85 6.01 -1.33
CA VAL A 93 15.57 7.46 -1.39
C VAL A 93 15.56 8.02 -2.81
N ILE A 94 16.00 7.21 -3.80
CA ILE A 94 16.06 7.60 -5.21
C ILE A 94 14.75 7.30 -5.93
N CYS A 95 14.12 6.15 -5.67
CA CYS A 95 12.94 5.70 -6.41
C CYS A 95 11.73 5.34 -5.54
N GLY A 96 11.87 5.31 -4.22
CA GLY A 96 10.79 4.98 -3.27
C GLY A 96 10.48 3.50 -3.12
N TRP A 97 11.25 2.59 -3.73
CA TRP A 97 11.07 1.15 -3.52
C TRP A 97 11.42 0.74 -2.08
N VAL A 98 10.61 -0.12 -1.46
CA VAL A 98 10.75 -0.55 -0.07
C VAL A 98 11.19 -2.00 0.02
N TYR A 99 12.28 -2.25 0.75
CA TYR A 99 12.69 -3.57 1.22
C TYR A 99 12.08 -3.85 2.59
N ASP A 100 11.39 -4.97 2.72
CA ASP A 100 10.86 -5.46 4.00
C ASP A 100 11.69 -6.67 4.45
N GLU A 101 12.38 -6.55 5.59
CA GLU A 101 13.20 -7.64 6.13
C GLU A 101 12.38 -8.92 6.41
N ALA A 102 11.11 -8.79 6.81
CA ALA A 102 10.25 -9.94 7.07
C ALA A 102 9.91 -10.68 5.77
N ALA A 103 9.66 -9.93 4.68
CA ALA A 103 9.34 -10.51 3.37
C ALA A 103 10.59 -11.00 2.63
N GLY A 104 11.73 -10.33 2.80
CA GLY A 104 12.93 -10.53 1.99
C GLY A 104 12.70 -10.17 0.51
N LEU A 105 13.52 -10.73 -0.37
CA LEU A 105 13.38 -10.65 -1.83
C LEU A 105 13.81 -11.99 -2.48
N PRO A 106 12.99 -13.05 -2.38
CA PRO A 106 13.39 -14.41 -2.76
C PRO A 106 13.79 -14.56 -4.23
N GLU A 107 13.20 -13.77 -5.12
CA GLU A 107 13.52 -13.72 -6.54
C GLU A 107 14.97 -13.30 -6.83
N GLU A 108 15.58 -12.54 -5.92
CA GLU A 108 16.99 -12.11 -6.00
C GLU A 108 17.88 -12.85 -4.99
N GLY A 109 17.35 -13.89 -4.35
CA GLY A 109 18.09 -14.73 -3.42
C GLY A 109 18.16 -14.20 -1.98
N LEU A 110 17.38 -13.18 -1.63
CA LEU A 110 17.24 -12.71 -0.25
C LEU A 110 16.04 -13.42 0.38
N ALA A 111 16.27 -14.40 1.24
CA ALA A 111 15.18 -15.16 1.85
C ALA A 111 14.31 -14.27 2.79
N PRO A 112 13.03 -14.63 3.04
CA PRO A 112 12.23 -13.95 4.04
C PRO A 112 12.91 -13.98 5.42
N GLY A 113 12.88 -12.86 6.14
CA GLY A 113 13.59 -12.68 7.41
C GLY A 113 15.05 -12.23 7.28
N THR A 114 15.55 -11.98 6.07
CA THR A 114 16.90 -11.44 5.86
C THR A 114 16.96 -10.01 6.40
N ARG A 115 17.86 -9.74 7.35
CA ARG A 115 18.06 -8.40 7.90
C ARG A 115 18.79 -7.53 6.89
N TRP A 116 18.59 -6.22 6.95
CA TRP A 116 19.34 -5.29 6.10
C TRP A 116 20.84 -5.38 6.33
N ALA A 117 21.27 -5.67 7.55
CA ALA A 117 22.67 -5.95 7.86
C ALA A 117 23.23 -7.15 7.08
N ASP A 118 22.39 -8.13 6.74
CA ASP A 118 22.75 -9.37 6.04
C ASP A 118 22.61 -9.27 4.52
N VAL A 119 21.97 -8.21 4.00
CA VAL A 119 21.92 -7.93 2.55
C VAL A 119 23.33 -7.66 2.04
N PRO A 120 23.80 -8.31 0.95
CA PRO A 120 25.14 -8.08 0.41
C PRO A 120 25.39 -6.62 0.01
N ASP A 121 26.58 -6.08 0.26
CA ASP A 121 26.92 -4.70 -0.10
C ASP A 121 26.90 -4.43 -1.62
N GLY A 122 27.06 -5.49 -2.43
CA GLY A 122 26.97 -5.41 -3.89
C GLY A 122 25.54 -5.56 -4.45
N TRP A 123 24.55 -5.78 -3.59
CA TRP A 123 23.14 -5.83 -4.01
C TRP A 123 22.68 -4.44 -4.46
N ARG A 124 21.80 -4.42 -5.46
CA ARG A 124 21.31 -3.20 -6.11
C ARG A 124 19.79 -3.14 -6.08
N CYS A 125 19.25 -1.94 -5.96
CA CYS A 125 17.81 -1.73 -6.00
C CYS A 125 17.21 -2.29 -7.30
N PRO A 126 16.19 -3.16 -7.24
CA PRO A 126 15.63 -3.82 -8.42
C PRO A 126 14.88 -2.85 -9.35
N LEU A 127 14.55 -1.66 -8.86
CA LEU A 127 13.82 -0.65 -9.62
C LEU A 127 14.72 0.39 -10.31
N CYS A 128 15.84 0.78 -9.67
CA CYS A 128 16.67 1.89 -10.17
C CYS A 128 18.18 1.64 -10.15
N ASP A 129 18.62 0.43 -9.78
CA ASP A 129 20.01 -0.05 -9.87
C ASP A 129 21.03 0.69 -8.98
N VAL A 130 20.56 1.49 -8.01
CA VAL A 130 21.41 2.16 -7.02
C VAL A 130 21.84 1.20 -5.90
N GLY A 131 22.87 1.59 -5.16
CA GLY A 131 23.47 0.74 -4.13
C GLY A 131 22.68 0.74 -2.82
N LYS A 132 23.10 -0.14 -1.92
CA LYS A 132 22.54 -0.29 -0.56
C LYS A 132 22.68 0.99 0.27
N GLU A 133 23.68 1.81 -0.02
CA GLU A 133 23.93 3.10 0.61
C GLU A 133 22.82 4.15 0.38
N ASP A 134 22.01 3.97 -0.67
CA ASP A 134 20.92 4.88 -1.05
C ASP A 134 19.57 4.49 -0.41
N PHE A 135 19.60 3.70 0.66
CA PHE A 135 18.41 3.30 1.42
C PHE A 135 18.40 3.91 2.81
N ALA A 136 17.23 4.41 3.22
CA ALA A 136 16.98 4.91 4.56
C ALA A 136 16.07 3.95 5.33
N LEU A 137 16.34 3.80 6.63
CA LEU A 137 15.46 3.09 7.54
C LEU A 137 14.12 3.83 7.62
N VAL A 138 13.02 3.09 7.46
CA VAL A 138 11.67 3.58 7.70
C VAL A 138 11.33 3.29 9.16
N GLU A 139 11.19 4.36 9.96
CA GLU A 139 10.67 4.30 11.33
C GLU A 139 9.24 4.85 11.32
N PHE A 140 8.29 4.10 11.88
CA PHE A 140 6.88 4.48 12.07
C PHE A 140 6.58 4.70 13.55
#